data_AF-A0A7S3SSU6-F1
#
_entry.id   AF-A0A7S3SSU6-F1
#
_cell.length_a   1.000
_cell.length_b   1.000
_cell.length_c   1.000
_cell.angle_alpha   90.00
_cell.angle_beta   90.00
_cell.angle_gamma   90.00
#
_symmetry.space_group_name_H-M   'P 1'
#
loop_
_entity.id
_entity.type
_entity.pdbx_description
1 polymer ?
#
loop_
_entity_poly.entity_id
_entity_poly.type
_entity_poly.pdbx_seq_one_letter_code
_entity_poly.pdbx_strand_id
1 'polypeptide(L)'
;SLDDYERSQIADALVSEAFAKGDVIITQDEPGDKFYIIEEGLLYATKSAANGEPEKVMDYNPGDYFGELALLKNQPRAATITVSSDRAKVLSMSRAAFVKMLGPLQEILARHVTSYK
;
A
#
# COMPACT_ATOMS: atom_id res chain seq x y z
N SER A 1 -14.73 -4.47 14.44
CA SER A 1 -13.57 -5.25 14.91
C SER A 1 -13.63 -6.57 14.19
N LEU A 2 -12.52 -7.03 13.60
CA LEU A 2 -12.46 -8.34 12.94
C LEU A 2 -12.58 -9.45 13.98
N ASP A 3 -13.22 -10.58 13.64
CA ASP A 3 -13.19 -11.79 14.45
C ASP A 3 -11.93 -12.65 14.18
N ASP A 4 -11.74 -13.73 14.95
CA ASP A 4 -10.55 -14.58 14.82
C ASP A 4 -10.49 -15.35 13.50
N TYR A 5 -11.65 -15.72 12.94
CA TYR A 5 -11.74 -16.41 11.67
C TYR A 5 -11.39 -15.45 10.51
N GLU A 6 -11.93 -14.23 10.54
CA GLU A 6 -11.60 -13.16 9.60
C GLU A 6 -10.10 -12.81 9.66
N ARG A 7 -9.53 -12.71 10.86
CA ARG A 7 -8.08 -12.52 11.05
C ARG A 7 -7.26 -13.65 10.42
N SER A 8 -7.65 -14.91 10.62
CA SER A 8 -6.97 -16.05 10.02
C SER A 8 -7.04 -16.02 8.50
N GLN A 9 -8.20 -15.71 7.92
CA GLN A 9 -8.36 -15.61 6.47
C GLN A 9 -7.53 -14.48 5.86
N ILE A 10 -7.38 -13.36 6.57
CA ILE A 10 -6.47 -12.28 6.17
C ILE A 10 -5.04 -12.77 6.22
N ALA A 11 -4.61 -13.39 7.31
CA ALA A 11 -3.25 -13.90 7.46
C ALA A 11 -2.88 -14.89 6.35
N ASP A 12 -3.77 -15.82 6.00
CA ASP A 12 -3.55 -16.84 4.96
C ASP A 12 -3.38 -16.25 3.54
N ALA A 13 -3.85 -15.03 3.32
CA ALA A 13 -3.81 -14.38 2.02
C ALA A 13 -2.68 -13.34 1.89
N LEU A 14 -1.94 -13.10 2.98
CA LEU A 14 -0.79 -12.21 2.97
C LEU A 14 0.45 -12.95 2.49
N VAL A 15 1.19 -12.33 1.58
CA VAL A 15 2.46 -12.83 1.08
C VAL A 15 3.56 -11.89 1.56
N SER A 16 4.65 -12.44 2.10
CA SER A 16 5.80 -11.62 2.49
C SER A 16 6.68 -11.31 1.29
N GLU A 17 7.00 -10.03 1.10
CA GLU A 17 7.90 -9.54 0.07
C GLU A 17 9.01 -8.69 0.71
N ALA A 18 10.25 -8.84 0.24
CA ALA A 18 11.42 -8.15 0.77
C ALA A 18 12.08 -7.30 -0.32
N PHE A 19 12.53 -6.11 0.06
CA PHE A 19 13.05 -5.09 -0.83
C PHE A 19 14.34 -4.48 -0.27
N ALA A 20 15.24 -4.06 -1.14
CA ALA A 20 16.45 -3.33 -0.81
C ALA A 20 16.23 -1.81 -0.93
N LYS A 21 17.19 -1.04 -0.42
CA LYS A 21 17.20 0.42 -0.58
C LYS A 21 17.10 0.84 -2.03
N GLY A 22 16.20 1.78 -2.32
CA GLY A 22 15.99 2.31 -3.65
C GLY A 22 15.06 1.47 -4.53
N ASP A 23 14.64 0.29 -4.10
CA ASP A 23 13.63 -0.49 -4.82
C ASP A 23 12.30 0.26 -4.85
N VAL A 24 11.65 0.22 -6.02
CA VAL A 24 10.31 0.77 -6.26
C VAL A 24 9.29 -0.36 -6.12
N ILE A 25 8.36 -0.22 -5.18
CA ILE A 25 7.32 -1.23 -4.90
C ILE A 25 6.05 -0.96 -5.72
N ILE A 26 5.77 0.32 -5.95
CA ILE A 26 4.66 0.79 -6.76
C ILE A 26 5.18 1.93 -7.63
N THR A 27 4.82 1.93 -8.91
CA THR A 27 5.04 3.07 -9.80
C THR A 27 3.73 3.84 -9.97
N GLN A 28 3.79 5.16 -9.95
CA GLN A 28 2.66 6.03 -10.29
C GLN A 28 2.11 5.70 -11.69
N ASP A 29 0.81 5.87 -11.89
CA ASP A 29 0.08 5.71 -13.15
C ASP A 29 0.03 4.27 -13.72
N GLU A 30 0.70 3.32 -13.07
CA GLU A 30 0.53 1.90 -13.36
C GLU A 30 -0.80 1.37 -12.81
N PRO A 31 -1.35 0.29 -13.41
CA PRO A 31 -2.47 -0.43 -12.81
C PRO A 31 -2.12 -0.95 -11.41
N GLY A 32 -3.04 -0.80 -10.46
CA GLY A 32 -2.87 -1.37 -9.12
C GLY A 32 -3.61 -2.70 -8.94
N ASP A 33 -2.91 -3.74 -8.52
CA ASP A 33 -3.47 -5.08 -8.29
C ASP A 33 -3.14 -5.65 -6.90
N LYS A 34 -2.38 -4.92 -6.08
CA LYS A 34 -1.97 -5.31 -4.73
C LYS A 34 -2.14 -4.19 -3.70
N PHE A 35 -2.40 -4.58 -2.47
CA PHE A 35 -2.35 -3.77 -1.24
C PHE A 35 -1.16 -4.23 -0.40
N TYR A 36 -0.56 -3.32 0.37
CA TYR A 36 0.65 -3.61 1.14
C TYR A 36 0.56 -3.07 2.57
N ILE A 37 1.15 -3.81 3.52
CA ILE A 37 1.37 -3.41 4.91
C ILE A 37 2.87 -3.49 5.18
N ILE A 38 3.44 -2.47 5.82
CA ILE A 38 4.87 -2.43 6.13
C ILE A 38 5.12 -3.20 7.43
N GLU A 39 5.92 -4.25 7.34
CA GLU A 39 6.36 -5.03 8.51
C GLU A 39 7.67 -4.47 9.07
N GLU A 40 8.61 -4.13 8.18
CA GLU A 40 9.93 -3.58 8.53
C GLU A 40 10.41 -2.57 7.49
N GLY A 41 11.25 -1.62 7.91
CA GLY A 41 11.88 -0.63 7.04
C GLY A 41 11.10 0.68 6.90
N LEU A 42 11.66 1.60 6.12
CA LEU A 42 11.13 2.93 5.86
C LEU A 42 10.95 3.13 4.37
N LEU A 43 9.87 3.82 4.00
CA LEU A 43 9.50 4.07 2.62
C LEU A 43 9.04 5.51 2.45
N TYR A 44 8.95 5.98 1.21
CA TYR A 44 8.38 7.27 0.89
C TYR A 44 7.61 7.23 -0.43
N ALA A 45 6.60 8.11 -0.53
CA ALA A 45 5.86 8.35 -1.77
C ALA A 45 6.39 9.58 -2.50
N THR A 46 6.50 9.49 -3.82
CA THR A 46 6.68 10.63 -4.71
C THR A 46 5.55 10.72 -5.74
N LYS A 47 5.23 11.94 -6.18
CA LYS A 47 4.35 12.21 -7.32
C LYS A 47 5.12 13.00 -8.37
N SER A 48 4.81 12.75 -9.64
CA SER A 48 5.31 13.56 -10.75
C SER A 48 4.80 15.00 -10.60
N ALA A 49 5.70 15.97 -10.52
CA ALA A 49 5.34 17.38 -10.47
C ALA A 49 5.43 18.03 -11.86
N ALA A 50 4.75 19.16 -12.03
CA ALA A 50 4.66 19.87 -13.32
C ALA A 50 6.02 20.38 -13.83
N ASN A 51 7.01 20.52 -12.96
CA ASN A 51 8.37 20.92 -13.29
C ASN A 51 9.26 19.75 -13.79
N GLY A 52 8.73 18.53 -13.84
CA GLY A 52 9.43 17.32 -14.28
C GLY A 52 10.20 16.59 -13.18
N GLU A 53 10.34 17.16 -11.99
CA GLU A 53 11.04 16.54 -10.87
C GLU A 53 10.03 15.87 -9.92
N PRO A 54 10.22 14.59 -9.51
CA PRO A 54 9.34 13.95 -8.55
C PRO A 54 9.35 14.67 -7.19
N GLU A 55 8.17 15.03 -6.69
CA GLU A 55 8.01 15.65 -5.36
C GLU A 55 7.67 14.57 -4.33
N LYS A 56 8.37 14.57 -3.19
CA LYS A 56 8.05 13.68 -2.06
C LYS A 56 6.79 14.18 -1.35
N VAL A 57 5.78 13.31 -1.22
CA VAL A 57 4.47 13.67 -0.65
C VAL A 57 4.15 12.98 0.67
N MET A 58 4.85 11.89 1.00
CA MET A 58 4.60 11.13 2.23
C MET A 58 5.82 10.30 2.63
N ASP A 59 6.03 10.11 3.92
CA ASP A 59 6.94 9.12 4.50
C ASP A 59 6.11 8.02 5.18
N TYR A 60 6.62 6.80 5.17
CA TYR A 60 5.97 5.62 5.75
C TYR A 60 6.91 4.86 6.69
N ASN A 61 6.31 4.29 7.74
CA ASN A 61 6.96 3.57 8.83
C ASN A 61 6.37 2.14 8.97
N PRO A 62 7.01 1.26 9.75
CA PRO A 62 6.42 -0.04 10.10
C PRO A 62 5.05 0.12 10.74
N GLY A 63 4.09 -0.70 10.30
CA GLY A 63 2.68 -0.62 10.67
C GLY A 63 1.82 0.22 9.73
N ASP A 64 2.41 1.09 8.90
CA ASP A 64 1.67 1.81 7.88
C ASP A 64 1.31 0.89 6.70
N TYR A 65 0.37 1.33 5.87
CA TYR A 65 -0.07 0.61 4.68
C TYR A 65 -0.13 1.53 3.46
N PHE A 66 -0.14 0.94 2.27
CA PHE A 66 -0.25 1.68 1.01
C PHE A 66 -0.82 0.83 -0.14
N GLY A 67 -1.18 1.52 -1.23
CA GLY A 67 -1.69 0.88 -2.45
C GLY A 67 -3.19 0.60 -2.45
N GLU A 68 -3.91 0.94 -1.39
CA GLU A 68 -5.35 0.80 -1.24
C GLU A 68 -6.14 1.70 -2.22
N LEU A 69 -5.63 2.88 -2.56
CA LEU A 69 -6.36 3.86 -3.38
C LEU A 69 -6.72 3.31 -4.76
N ALA A 70 -5.78 2.65 -5.44
CA ALA A 70 -6.00 2.06 -6.75
C ALA A 70 -7.03 0.92 -6.71
N LEU A 71 -7.11 0.22 -5.57
CA LEU A 71 -8.06 -0.87 -5.37
C LEU A 71 -9.46 -0.33 -5.07
N LEU A 72 -9.57 0.66 -4.18
CA LEU A 72 -10.82 1.26 -3.73
C LEU A 72 -11.48 2.13 -4.79
N LYS A 73 -10.71 2.96 -5.49
CA LYS A 73 -11.23 3.92 -6.49
C LYS A 73 -11.24 3.34 -7.91
N ASN A 74 -10.70 2.15 -8.11
CA ASN A 74 -10.49 1.54 -9.43
C ASN A 74 -9.77 2.50 -10.41
N GLN A 75 -8.71 3.13 -9.91
CA GLN A 75 -7.87 4.10 -10.64
C GLN A 75 -6.42 3.61 -10.68
N PRO A 76 -5.57 4.16 -11.57
CA PRO A 76 -4.13 3.92 -11.52
C PRO A 76 -3.51 4.30 -10.17
N ARG A 77 -2.27 3.85 -9.94
CA ARG A 77 -1.49 4.15 -8.75
C ARG A 77 -1.26 5.66 -8.62
N ALA A 78 -1.60 6.22 -7.47
CA ALA A 78 -1.59 7.67 -7.26
C ALA A 78 -0.20 8.28 -7.02
N ALA A 79 0.80 7.45 -6.72
CA ALA A 79 2.17 7.85 -6.39
C ALA A 79 3.13 6.66 -6.58
N THR A 80 4.40 6.97 -6.73
CA THR A 80 5.50 5.99 -6.72
C THR A 80 5.96 5.77 -5.28
N ILE A 81 6.12 4.52 -4.84
CA ILE A 81 6.55 4.17 -3.48
C ILE A 81 7.95 3.53 -3.56
N THR A 82 8.90 4.11 -2.84
CA THR A 82 10.32 3.69 -2.86
C THR A 82 10.83 3.42 -1.45
N VAL A 83 11.72 2.43 -1.31
CA VAL A 83 12.38 2.10 -0.04
C VAL A 83 13.50 3.09 0.27
N SER A 84 13.47 3.73 1.44
CA SER A 84 14.52 4.66 1.90
C SER A 84 15.53 4.04 2.87
N SER A 85 15.14 3.03 3.64
CA SER A 85 16.05 2.27 4.51
C SER A 85 16.89 1.25 3.73
N ASP A 86 17.89 0.65 4.37
CA ASP A 86 18.77 -0.35 3.73
C ASP A 86 18.02 -1.60 3.24
N ARG A 87 16.94 -1.95 3.95
CA ARG A 87 16.01 -3.03 3.61
C ARG A 87 14.59 -2.67 4.06
N ALA A 88 13.60 -3.28 3.42
CA ALA A 88 12.22 -3.26 3.85
C ALA A 88 11.57 -4.63 3.67
N LYS A 89 10.58 -4.93 4.50
CA LYS A 89 9.75 -6.13 4.41
C LYS A 89 8.29 -5.70 4.49
N VAL A 90 7.49 -6.19 3.56
CA VAL A 90 6.07 -5.87 3.47
C VAL A 90 5.25 -7.15 3.38
N LEU A 91 4.02 -7.08 3.84
CA LEU A 91 2.99 -8.07 3.58
C LEU A 91 2.11 -7.55 2.45
N SER A 92 1.96 -8.32 1.38
CA SER A 92 1.16 -7.97 0.22
C SER A 92 -0.10 -8.82 0.13
N MET A 93 -1.16 -8.23 -0.42
CA MET A 93 -2.44 -8.88 -0.65
C MET A 93 -2.93 -8.57 -2.06
N SER A 94 -3.34 -9.59 -2.81
CA SER A 94 -3.90 -9.39 -4.15
C SER A 94 -5.24 -8.64 -4.10
N ARG A 95 -5.61 -7.97 -5.19
CA ARG A 95 -6.91 -7.29 -5.34
C ARG A 95 -8.08 -8.24 -5.08
N ALA A 96 -8.01 -9.48 -5.56
CA ALA A 96 -9.08 -10.46 -5.37
C ALA A 96 -9.25 -10.81 -3.89
N ALA A 97 -8.14 -11.05 -3.19
CA ALA A 97 -8.13 -11.30 -1.75
C ALA A 97 -8.61 -10.06 -0.97
N PHE A 98 -8.12 -8.88 -1.32
CA PHE A 98 -8.53 -7.60 -0.76
C PHE A 98 -10.04 -7.40 -0.91
N VAL A 99 -10.60 -7.50 -2.11
CA VAL A 99 -12.05 -7.35 -2.36
C VAL A 99 -12.88 -8.39 -1.60
N LYS A 100 -12.44 -9.65 -1.56
CA LYS A 100 -13.13 -10.71 -0.82
C LYS A 100 -13.17 -10.42 0.69
N MET A 101 -12.12 -9.81 1.24
CA MET A 101 -12.02 -9.44 2.66
C MET A 101 -12.53 -8.02 2.95
N LEU A 102 -12.81 -7.22 1.92
CA LEU A 102 -13.11 -5.81 2.04
C LEU A 102 -14.54 -5.52 2.51
N GLY A 103 -15.47 -6.47 2.56
CA GLY A 103 -16.82 -6.19 3.09
C GLY A 103 -16.76 -5.42 4.43
N PRO A 104 -16.04 -5.95 5.44
CA PRO A 104 -15.79 -5.24 6.71
C PRO A 104 -14.71 -4.13 6.66
N LEU A 105 -13.69 -4.27 5.81
CA LEU A 105 -12.50 -3.38 5.78
C LEU A 105 -12.70 -2.10 4.96
N GLN A 106 -13.59 -2.11 3.96
CA GLN A 106 -13.81 -0.99 3.05
C GLN A 106 -14.34 0.24 3.78
N GLU A 107 -15.22 0.07 4.76
CA GLU A 107 -15.69 1.18 5.59
C GLU A 107 -14.58 1.79 6.44
N ILE A 108 -13.69 0.95 7.00
CA ILE A 108 -12.59 1.41 7.86
C ILE A 108 -11.57 2.17 7.03
N LEU A 109 -11.17 1.62 5.89
CA LEU A 109 -10.19 2.24 5.00
C LEU A 109 -10.75 3.49 4.34
N ALA A 110 -12.02 3.47 3.87
CA ALA A 110 -12.65 4.63 3.23
C ALA A 110 -12.76 5.85 4.17
N ARG A 111 -12.94 5.64 5.48
CA ARG A 111 -12.97 6.73 6.47
C ARG A 111 -11.63 7.48 6.54
N HIS A 112 -10.52 6.79 6.34
CA HIS A 112 -9.17 7.37 6.41
C HIS A 112 -8.65 7.88 5.06
N VAL A 113 -9.25 7.49 3.93
CA VAL A 113 -8.83 7.96 2.59
C VAL A 113 -9.03 9.47 2.40
N THR A 114 -9.82 10.14 3.24
CA THR A 114 -10.06 11.59 3.17
C THR A 114 -8.85 12.46 3.48
N SER A 115 -7.76 11.90 4.03
CA SER A 115 -6.52 12.62 4.34
C SER A 115 -5.52 12.69 3.19
N TYR A 116 -5.71 11.91 2.11
CA TYR A 116 -4.85 12.00 0.93
C TYR A 116 -5.26 13.18 0.05
N LYS A 117 -4.42 14.23 0.03
CA LYS A 117 -4.52 15.34 -0.92
C LYS A 117 -3.65 15.09 -2.16
#